data_AF-A0A3N1L000-F1
#
_entry.id   AF-A0A3N1L000-F1
#
_cell.length_a   1.000
_cell.length_b   1.000
_cell.length_c   1.000
_cell.angle_alpha   90.00
_cell.angle_beta   90.00
_cell.angle_gamma   90.00
#
_symmetry.space_group_name_H-M   'P 1'
#
loop_
_entity.id
_entity.type
_entity.pdbx_description
1 polymer ?
#
loop_
_entity_poly.entity_id
_entity_poly.type
_entity_poly.pdbx_seq_one_letter_code
_entity_poly.pdbx_strand_id
1 'polypeptide(L)'
;MAPPPKPRGRGAIQPRPSRAFEAPAAIELFRVIGRRPSAVWVDNSGALASAGPNSQRLREPVCWRTRTNAGDQIQERVGGFFVVTASDSCHPILLCPPEPLQPDTAFVHAQAAQARDVARVAELVAEGKLIEVVGRRPKTPPSRPGDTLLPEDHPLIVEQRPDVLDETPAFPRRAGSGRSWS
;
A
#
# COMPACT_ATOMS: atom_id res chain seq x y z
N MET A 1 12.54 -45.19 12.33
CA MET A 1 11.48 -44.39 11.68
C MET A 1 12.01 -42.97 11.57
N ALA A 2 12.38 -42.51 10.36
CA ALA A 2 12.97 -41.18 10.18
C ALA A 2 11.88 -40.09 10.36
N PRO A 3 12.18 -38.96 11.02
CA PRO A 3 11.21 -37.88 11.13
C PRO A 3 10.90 -37.31 9.73
N PRO A 4 9.64 -36.87 9.49
CA PRO A 4 9.27 -36.29 8.21
C PRO A 4 10.12 -35.04 7.93
N PRO A 5 10.51 -34.80 6.66
CA PRO A 5 11.25 -33.60 6.30
C PRO A 5 10.45 -32.37 6.72
N LYS A 6 11.08 -31.47 7.48
CA LYS A 6 10.47 -30.20 7.88
C LYS A 6 10.01 -29.46 6.62
N PRO A 7 8.78 -28.90 6.59
CA PRO A 7 8.37 -28.06 5.47
C PRO A 7 9.35 -26.90 5.38
N ARG A 8 10.08 -26.82 4.26
CA ARG A 8 10.88 -25.64 3.94
C ARG A 8 9.89 -24.49 3.91
N GLY A 9 9.99 -23.57 4.85
CA GLY A 9 9.17 -22.36 4.86
C GLY A 9 9.38 -21.65 3.52
N ARG A 10 8.43 -21.81 2.60
CA ARG A 10 8.32 -20.92 1.45
C ARG A 10 8.00 -19.56 2.06
N GLY A 11 9.00 -18.69 2.21
CA GLY A 11 8.75 -17.28 2.42
C GLY A 11 7.72 -16.88 1.38
N ALA A 12 6.59 -16.29 1.82
CA ALA A 12 5.44 -16.05 0.95
C ALA A 12 5.89 -15.26 -0.28
N ILE A 13 6.12 -15.96 -1.39
CA ILE A 13 6.52 -15.36 -2.65
C ILE A 13 5.29 -14.59 -3.10
N GLN A 14 5.39 -13.25 -3.07
CA GLN A 14 4.32 -12.40 -3.59
C GLN A 14 4.06 -12.80 -5.05
N PRO A 15 2.79 -12.88 -5.48
CA PRO A 15 2.46 -13.19 -6.87
C PRO A 15 3.18 -12.22 -7.81
N ARG A 16 3.37 -12.58 -9.09
CA ARG A 16 3.94 -11.61 -10.04
C ARG A 16 2.99 -10.41 -10.18
N PRO A 17 3.53 -9.21 -10.40
CA PRO A 17 2.67 -8.09 -10.77
C PRO A 17 2.04 -8.36 -12.14
N SER A 18 0.84 -7.84 -12.35
CA SER A 18 0.16 -7.91 -13.64
C SER A 18 0.93 -7.10 -14.68
N ARG A 19 1.39 -5.91 -14.28
CA ARG A 19 2.21 -4.98 -15.06
C ARG A 19 3.22 -4.30 -14.14
N ALA A 20 4.35 -3.87 -14.68
CA ALA A 20 5.36 -3.13 -13.93
C ALA A 20 5.96 -2.03 -14.80
N PHE A 21 6.34 -0.93 -14.17
CA PHE A 21 6.80 0.26 -14.84
C PHE A 21 8.02 0.82 -14.12
N GLU A 22 8.95 1.38 -14.90
CA GLU A 22 10.01 2.23 -14.42
C GLU A 22 9.78 3.65 -14.90
N ALA A 23 10.11 4.62 -14.05
CA ALA A 23 10.02 6.03 -14.39
C ALA A 23 11.43 6.55 -14.72
N PRO A 24 11.70 6.99 -15.96
CA PRO A 24 13.00 7.58 -16.33
C PRO A 24 13.27 8.91 -15.60
N ALA A 25 12.23 9.56 -15.08
CA ALA A 25 12.31 10.73 -14.22
C ALA A 25 11.44 10.52 -12.97
N ALA A 26 11.70 11.31 -11.93
CA ALA A 26 10.91 11.26 -10.70
C ALA A 26 9.45 11.64 -10.97
N ILE A 27 8.52 10.76 -10.62
CA ILE A 27 7.08 11.02 -10.70
C ILE A 27 6.49 11.07 -9.30
N GLU A 28 5.49 11.92 -9.14
CA GLU A 28 4.76 12.04 -7.89
C GLU A 28 3.93 10.79 -7.60
N LEU A 29 3.88 10.40 -6.32
CA LEU A 29 3.05 9.33 -5.81
C LEU A 29 2.66 9.60 -4.34
N PHE A 30 1.67 8.87 -3.86
CA PHE A 30 1.12 9.00 -2.51
C PHE A 30 1.27 7.67 -1.76
N ARG A 31 2.29 7.54 -0.92
CA ARG A 31 2.54 6.32 -0.15
C ARG A 31 1.55 6.25 1.01
N VAL A 32 0.81 5.16 1.14
CA VAL A 32 -0.10 4.98 2.29
C VAL A 32 0.72 4.80 3.57
N ILE A 33 0.42 5.60 4.59
CA ILE A 33 1.15 5.62 5.88
C ILE A 33 0.28 5.23 7.08
N GLY A 34 -1.04 5.23 6.89
CA GLY A 34 -2.01 4.95 7.95
C GLY A 34 -3.43 5.13 7.44
N ARG A 35 -4.37 5.14 8.37
CA ARG A 35 -5.78 5.46 8.12
C ARG A 35 -6.29 6.38 9.20
N ARG A 36 -7.26 7.22 8.86
CA ARG A 36 -8.01 8.03 9.84
C ARG A 36 -9.50 7.71 9.75
N PRO A 37 -10.28 7.98 10.81
CA PRO A 37 -11.75 7.98 10.72
C PRO A 37 -12.23 8.95 9.63
N SER A 38 -13.14 8.51 8.76
CA SER A 38 -13.78 9.34 7.73
C SER A 38 -15.05 10.03 8.25
N ALA A 39 -15.70 10.88 7.46
CA ALA A 39 -17.02 11.43 7.81
C ALA A 39 -18.20 10.48 7.50
N VAL A 40 -17.95 9.20 7.21
CA VAL A 40 -18.97 8.23 6.79
C VAL A 40 -19.18 7.16 7.86
N TRP A 41 -20.45 6.94 8.21
CA TRP A 41 -20.91 5.88 9.11
C TRP A 41 -21.75 4.85 8.34
N VAL A 42 -21.65 3.59 8.77
CA VAL A 42 -22.45 2.48 8.26
C VAL A 42 -23.09 1.71 9.42
N ASP A 43 -24.29 1.20 9.23
CA ASP A 43 -24.94 0.35 10.23
C ASP A 43 -24.46 -1.11 10.14
N ASN A 44 -25.03 -1.97 10.99
CA ASN A 44 -24.68 -3.40 11.02
C ASN A 44 -25.15 -4.18 9.77
N SER A 45 -26.03 -3.59 8.94
CA SER A 45 -26.42 -4.16 7.65
C SER A 45 -25.46 -3.76 6.53
N GLY A 46 -24.53 -2.83 6.80
CA GLY A 46 -23.63 -2.26 5.81
C GLY A 46 -24.28 -1.15 4.99
N ALA A 47 -25.41 -0.58 5.43
CA ALA A 47 -26.04 0.58 4.82
C ALA A 47 -25.47 1.88 5.40
N LEU A 48 -25.55 2.98 4.65
CA LEU A 48 -25.18 4.30 5.16
C LEU A 48 -26.03 4.67 6.38
N ALA A 49 -25.39 5.23 7.39
CA ALA A 49 -26.01 5.61 8.65
C ALA A 49 -25.70 7.06 9.03
N SER A 50 -26.51 7.60 9.93
CA SER A 50 -26.19 8.84 10.63
C SER A 50 -24.98 8.65 11.55
N ALA A 51 -24.39 9.76 12.01
CA ALA A 51 -23.26 9.73 12.93
C ALA A 51 -23.57 8.88 14.17
N GLY A 52 -22.67 7.96 14.49
CA GLY A 52 -22.85 6.95 15.52
C GLY A 52 -21.52 6.49 16.12
N PRO A 53 -21.46 5.28 16.70
CA PRO A 53 -20.24 4.79 17.34
C PRO A 53 -19.07 4.69 16.35
N ASN A 54 -17.85 4.90 16.83
CA ASN A 54 -16.63 4.82 16.01
C ASN A 54 -16.40 3.44 15.38
N SER A 55 -17.00 2.37 15.91
CA SER A 55 -16.96 1.02 15.32
C SER A 55 -17.71 0.92 13.99
N GLN A 56 -18.69 1.81 13.77
CA GLN A 56 -19.49 1.93 12.55
C GLN A 56 -18.92 2.96 11.57
N ARG A 57 -17.82 3.61 11.94
CA ARG A 57 -17.22 4.68 11.17
C ARG A 57 -16.20 4.11 10.20
N LEU A 58 -16.37 4.40 8.91
CA LEU A 58 -15.43 3.98 7.88
C LEU A 58 -14.10 4.72 8.02
N ARG A 59 -13.03 4.12 7.49
CA ARG A 59 -11.68 4.66 7.56
C ARG A 59 -11.14 4.92 6.17
N GLU A 60 -10.48 6.05 6.01
CA GLU A 60 -9.88 6.52 4.76
C GLU A 60 -8.34 6.52 4.87
N PRO A 61 -7.62 6.28 3.76
CA PRO A 61 -6.17 6.20 3.77
C PRO A 61 -5.55 7.58 3.96
N VAL A 62 -4.56 7.65 4.83
CA VAL A 62 -3.67 8.81 4.93
C VAL A 62 -2.39 8.48 4.16
N CYS A 63 -1.96 9.41 3.32
CA CYS A 63 -0.83 9.25 2.44
C CYS A 63 0.25 10.31 2.68
N TRP A 64 1.49 9.90 2.52
CA TRP A 64 2.63 10.79 2.36
C TRP A 64 2.84 11.08 0.87
N ARG A 65 2.82 12.35 0.48
CA ARG A 65 3.14 12.81 -0.86
C ARG A 65 4.66 12.75 -1.06
N THR A 66 5.08 12.01 -2.08
CA THR A 66 6.50 11.81 -2.37
C THR A 66 6.70 11.55 -3.86
N ARG A 67 7.91 11.14 -4.25
CA ARG A 67 8.26 10.84 -5.63
C ARG A 67 9.00 9.51 -5.75
N THR A 68 8.95 8.90 -6.94
CA THR A 68 9.84 7.78 -7.27
C THR A 68 11.30 8.22 -7.27
N ASN A 69 12.18 7.29 -6.89
CA ASN A 69 13.62 7.42 -7.05
C ASN A 69 14.09 6.60 -8.26
N ALA A 70 15.32 6.88 -8.70
CA ALA A 70 15.96 6.09 -9.73
C ALA A 70 16.05 4.61 -9.31
N GLY A 71 15.61 3.73 -10.20
CA GLY A 71 15.57 2.29 -9.95
C GLY A 71 14.31 1.79 -9.25
N ASP A 72 13.39 2.65 -8.80
CA ASP A 72 12.09 2.24 -8.29
C ASP A 72 11.20 1.67 -9.40
N GLN A 73 10.41 0.65 -9.08
CA GLN A 73 9.39 0.10 -9.97
C GLN A 73 8.00 0.32 -9.41
N ILE A 74 7.09 0.86 -10.22
CA ILE A 74 5.66 0.85 -9.93
C ILE A 74 5.08 -0.45 -10.47
N GLN A 75 4.35 -1.17 -9.62
CA GLN A 75 3.85 -2.49 -9.93
C GLN A 75 2.34 -2.54 -9.71
N GLU A 76 1.62 -2.90 -10.76
CA GLU A 76 0.19 -3.19 -10.69
C GLU A 76 -0.01 -4.60 -10.14
N ARG A 77 -0.78 -4.71 -9.07
CA ARG A 77 -1.03 -5.97 -8.35
C ARG A 77 -2.50 -6.06 -7.96
N VAL A 78 -2.90 -7.25 -7.50
CA VAL A 78 -4.23 -7.43 -6.91
C VAL A 78 -4.38 -6.48 -5.72
N GLY A 79 -5.40 -5.63 -5.76
CA GLY A 79 -5.68 -4.64 -4.72
C GLY A 79 -5.03 -3.26 -4.92
N GLY A 80 -4.31 -3.02 -6.02
CA GLY A 80 -3.82 -1.68 -6.38
C GLY A 80 -2.34 -1.63 -6.78
N PHE A 81 -1.76 -0.43 -6.70
CA PHE A 81 -0.38 -0.17 -7.08
C PHE A 81 0.57 -0.20 -5.89
N PHE A 82 1.79 -0.64 -6.18
CA PHE A 82 2.89 -0.69 -5.22
C PHE A 82 4.13 -0.06 -5.83
N VAL A 83 4.89 0.70 -5.04
CA VAL A 83 6.27 1.02 -5.37
C VAL A 83 7.18 -0.05 -4.77
N VAL A 84 8.01 -0.67 -5.62
CA VAL A 84 9.10 -1.55 -5.23
C VAL A 84 10.39 -0.77 -5.40
N THR A 85 11.00 -0.40 -4.28
CA THR A 85 12.23 0.41 -4.28
C THR A 85 13.41 -0.37 -4.87
N ALA A 86 14.50 0.33 -5.18
CA ALA A 86 15.77 -0.31 -5.54
C ALA A 86 16.31 -1.24 -4.43
N SER A 87 15.95 -0.99 -3.17
CA SER A 87 16.32 -1.81 -2.00
C SER A 87 15.40 -3.02 -1.76
N ASP A 88 14.54 -3.38 -2.71
CA ASP A 88 13.52 -4.44 -2.63
C ASP A 88 12.35 -4.16 -1.66
N SER A 89 12.29 -2.98 -1.02
CA SER A 89 11.16 -2.59 -0.16
C SER A 89 9.91 -2.36 -1.00
N CYS A 90 8.75 -2.84 -0.54
CA CYS A 90 7.50 -2.80 -1.30
C CYS A 90 6.43 -2.04 -0.51
N HIS A 91 5.90 -0.96 -1.06
CA HIS A 91 4.95 -0.08 -0.37
C HIS A 91 3.69 0.14 -1.20
N PRO A 92 2.49 0.07 -0.58
CA PRO A 92 1.25 0.46 -1.26
C PRO A 92 1.27 1.96 -1.56
N ILE A 93 0.87 2.32 -2.77
CA ILE A 93 0.83 3.70 -3.24
C ILE A 93 -0.50 3.99 -3.94
N LEU A 94 -0.84 5.27 -4.01
CA LEU A 94 -1.74 5.82 -5.02
C LEU A 94 -0.90 6.68 -5.98
N LEU A 95 -1.34 6.76 -7.23
CA LEU A 95 -0.74 7.64 -8.25
C LEU A 95 -1.52 8.95 -8.39
N CYS A 96 -2.78 8.94 -7.99
CA CYS A 96 -3.61 10.12 -7.80
C CYS A 96 -3.71 10.50 -6.31
N PRO A 97 -3.92 11.79 -5.99
CA PRO A 97 -4.16 12.22 -4.61
C PRO A 97 -5.38 11.49 -4.00
N PRO A 98 -5.31 11.05 -2.74
CA PRO A 98 -6.48 10.53 -2.04
C PRO A 98 -7.54 11.62 -1.87
N GLU A 99 -8.81 11.24 -1.95
CA GLU A 99 -9.96 12.12 -1.71
C GLU A 99 -10.68 11.67 -0.43
N PRO A 100 -11.33 12.59 0.31
CA PRO A 100 -12.15 12.21 1.45
C PRO A 100 -13.27 11.26 1.03
N LEU A 101 -13.55 10.27 1.88
CA LEU A 101 -14.65 9.35 1.68
C LEU A 101 -15.98 10.11 1.76
N GLN A 102 -16.82 9.93 0.75
CA GLN A 102 -18.15 10.52 0.69
C GLN A 102 -19.22 9.43 0.81
N PRO A 103 -20.41 9.72 1.37
CA PRO A 103 -21.46 8.72 1.52
C PRO A 103 -21.87 8.04 0.21
N ASP A 104 -21.97 8.80 -0.88
CA ASP A 104 -22.33 8.33 -2.22
C ASP A 104 -21.31 7.36 -2.84
N THR A 105 -20.04 7.51 -2.49
CA THR A 105 -18.93 6.69 -3.01
C THR A 105 -18.41 5.68 -2.00
N ALA A 106 -18.94 5.65 -0.78
CA ALA A 106 -18.39 4.89 0.35
C ALA A 106 -18.03 3.42 0.02
N PHE A 107 -18.90 2.74 -0.73
CA PHE A 107 -18.72 1.32 -1.05
C PHE A 107 -17.97 1.05 -2.37
N VAL A 108 -17.74 2.09 -3.18
CA VAL A 108 -17.01 2.01 -4.46
C VAL A 108 -15.72 2.83 -4.45
N HIS A 109 -15.40 3.50 -3.34
CA HIS A 109 -14.32 4.49 -3.27
C HIS A 109 -12.96 3.89 -3.63
N ALA A 110 -12.66 2.68 -3.15
CA ALA A 110 -11.42 1.98 -3.49
C ALA A 110 -11.36 1.62 -4.98
N GLN A 111 -12.48 1.22 -5.59
CA GLN A 111 -12.57 0.91 -7.02
C GLN A 111 -12.40 2.19 -7.86
N ALA A 112 -13.01 3.29 -7.45
CA ALA A 112 -12.87 4.59 -8.09
C ALA A 112 -11.44 5.14 -7.99
N ALA A 113 -10.79 5.00 -6.82
CA ALA A 113 -9.37 5.34 -6.65
C ALA A 113 -8.47 4.49 -7.57
N GLN A 114 -8.70 3.18 -7.62
CA GLN A 114 -7.96 2.29 -8.52
C GLN A 114 -8.17 2.65 -10.00
N ALA A 115 -9.41 2.96 -10.40
CA ALA A 115 -9.69 3.37 -11.78
C ALA A 115 -8.96 4.68 -12.14
N ARG A 116 -8.90 5.65 -11.21
CA ARG A 116 -8.12 6.88 -11.38
C ARG A 116 -6.62 6.60 -11.50
N ASP A 117 -6.06 5.71 -10.69
CA ASP A 117 -4.65 5.33 -10.79
C ASP A 117 -4.34 4.63 -12.12
N VAL A 118 -5.22 3.74 -12.59
CA VAL A 118 -5.07 3.08 -13.90
C VAL A 118 -5.08 4.10 -15.04
N ALA A 119 -6.02 5.06 -15.00
CA ALA A 119 -6.05 6.15 -15.98
C ALA A 119 -4.76 6.98 -15.92
N ARG A 120 -4.26 7.26 -14.70
CA ARG A 120 -3.02 8.00 -14.51
C ARG A 120 -1.79 7.27 -15.04
N VAL A 121 -1.73 5.94 -14.91
CA VAL A 121 -0.68 5.13 -15.54
C VAL A 121 -0.74 5.27 -17.06
N ALA A 122 -1.94 5.17 -17.66
CA ALA A 122 -2.09 5.28 -19.11
C ALA A 122 -1.60 6.65 -19.62
N GLU A 123 -1.94 7.74 -18.93
CA GLU A 123 -1.42 9.09 -19.22
C GLU A 123 0.11 9.15 -19.14
N LEU A 124 0.69 8.68 -18.02
CA LEU A 124 2.14 8.73 -17.81
C LEU A 124 2.91 7.88 -18.82
N VAL A 125 2.36 6.74 -19.26
CA VAL A 125 2.93 5.93 -20.34
C VAL A 125 2.85 6.67 -21.68
N ALA A 126 1.71 7.28 -22.01
CA ALA A 126 1.55 8.05 -23.24
C ALA A 126 2.49 9.27 -23.29
N GLU A 127 2.77 9.89 -22.14
CA GLU A 127 3.73 10.98 -21.98
C GLU A 127 5.20 10.52 -21.97
N GLY A 128 5.47 9.21 -22.03
CA GLY A 128 6.83 8.66 -21.93
C GLY A 128 7.48 8.79 -20.54
N LYS A 129 6.68 9.10 -19.51
CA LYS A 129 7.12 9.21 -18.11
C LYS A 129 7.10 7.87 -17.36
N LEU A 130 6.45 6.86 -17.93
CA LEU A 130 6.50 5.48 -17.49
C LEU A 130 6.84 4.57 -18.66
N ILE A 131 7.73 3.62 -18.42
CA ILE A 131 8.14 2.60 -19.37
C ILE A 131 7.78 1.24 -18.78
N GLU A 132 7.02 0.44 -19.51
CA GLU A 132 6.65 -0.90 -19.06
C GLU A 132 7.88 -1.84 -19.09
N VAL A 133 8.09 -2.57 -18.00
CA VAL A 133 9.26 -3.42 -17.78
C VAL A 133 8.87 -4.77 -17.17
N VAL A 134 9.84 -5.69 -17.09
CA VAL A 134 9.66 -6.93 -16.33
C VAL A 134 9.67 -6.63 -14.83
N GLY A 135 8.53 -6.93 -14.18
CA GLY A 135 8.36 -6.67 -12.76
C GLY A 135 9.29 -7.51 -11.87
N ARG A 136 10.04 -6.83 -11.00
CA ARG A 136 10.83 -7.46 -9.94
C ARG A 136 9.91 -8.14 -8.92
N ARG A 137 10.36 -9.28 -8.40
CA ARG A 137 9.71 -9.92 -7.25
C ARG A 137 10.39 -9.42 -5.98
N PRO A 138 9.73 -8.57 -5.17
CA PRO A 138 10.32 -8.11 -3.93
C PRO A 138 10.58 -9.31 -3.01
N LYS A 139 11.75 -9.32 -2.37
CA LYS A 139 12.15 -10.36 -1.42
C LYS A 139 11.51 -10.17 -0.05
N THR A 140 11.03 -8.95 0.22
CA THR A 140 10.26 -8.62 1.41
C THR A 140 8.77 -8.58 1.09
N PRO A 141 7.91 -8.96 2.05
CA PRO A 141 6.49 -8.73 1.91
C PRO A 141 6.20 -7.22 1.83
N PRO A 142 5.06 -6.80 1.24
CA PRO A 142 4.63 -5.42 1.25
C PRO A 142 4.59 -4.87 2.68
N SER A 143 5.06 -3.66 2.89
CA SER A 143 4.86 -2.96 4.15
C SER A 143 3.36 -2.90 4.45
N ARG A 144 2.98 -2.97 5.73
CA ARG A 144 1.59 -2.78 6.18
C ARG A 144 1.34 -1.46 6.93
N PRO A 145 1.65 -0.27 6.38
CA PRO A 145 1.39 0.98 7.09
C PRO A 145 -0.11 1.24 7.31
N GLY A 146 -0.99 0.63 6.49
CA GLY A 146 -2.44 0.86 6.53
C GLY A 146 -3.14 0.44 7.83
N ASP A 147 -2.45 -0.15 8.80
CA ASP A 147 -3.01 -0.53 10.11
C ASP A 147 -2.84 0.57 11.18
N THR A 148 -1.94 1.54 10.96
CA THR A 148 -1.76 2.68 11.87
C THR A 148 -3.01 3.56 11.84
N LEU A 149 -3.68 3.71 12.99
CA LEU A 149 -4.83 4.60 13.13
C LEU A 149 -4.37 5.99 13.59
N LEU A 150 -4.62 6.98 12.76
CA LEU A 150 -4.30 8.39 12.99
C LEU A 150 -5.53 9.15 13.53
N PRO A 151 -5.32 10.33 14.15
CA PRO A 151 -6.41 11.22 14.57
C PRO A 151 -7.35 11.60 13.41
N GLU A 152 -8.60 11.91 13.72
CA GLU A 152 -9.64 12.28 12.75
C GLU A 152 -9.28 13.55 11.94
N ASP A 153 -8.73 14.54 12.62
CA ASP A 153 -8.32 15.82 12.07
C ASP A 153 -7.00 15.74 11.29
N HIS A 154 -6.28 14.61 11.37
CA HIS A 154 -5.02 14.41 10.66
C HIS A 154 -5.24 14.52 9.16
N PRO A 155 -4.52 15.36 8.39
CA PRO A 155 -4.78 15.54 6.97
C PRO A 155 -4.61 14.23 6.17
N LEU A 156 -5.36 14.08 5.07
CA LEU A 156 -5.23 12.93 4.16
C LEU A 156 -3.87 12.87 3.47
N ILE A 157 -3.27 14.03 3.23
CA ILE A 157 -2.00 14.16 2.56
C ILE A 157 -1.06 14.89 3.50
N VAL A 158 0.07 14.26 3.81
CA VAL A 158 1.20 14.91 4.47
C VAL A 158 2.34 15.10 3.49
N GLU A 159 2.98 16.26 3.56
CA GLU A 159 4.12 16.62 2.70
C GLU A 159 5.44 16.11 3.31
N GLN A 160 5.53 16.12 4.64
CA GLN A 160 6.70 15.66 5.36
C GLN A 160 6.63 14.15 5.59
N ARG A 161 7.75 13.47 5.36
CA ARG A 161 7.89 12.04 5.64
C ARG A 161 7.79 11.83 7.16
N PRO A 162 6.87 11.01 7.67
CA PRO A 162 6.89 10.63 9.08
C PRO A 162 8.17 9.87 9.44
N ASP A 163 8.79 10.23 10.57
CA ASP A 163 10.03 9.60 11.07
C ASP A 163 9.84 8.10 11.35
N VAL A 164 8.64 7.72 11.76
CA VAL A 164 8.24 6.34 12.08
C VAL A 164 7.70 5.59 10.84
N LEU A 165 8.04 6.04 9.62
CA LEU A 165 7.81 5.23 8.42
C LEU A 165 8.76 4.04 8.40
N ASP A 166 8.40 3.07 9.22
CA ASP A 166 8.99 1.76 9.28
C ASP A 166 8.95 1.11 7.90
N GLU A 167 10.13 0.76 7.39
CA GLU A 167 10.31 -0.23 6.32
C GLU A 167 10.07 -1.65 6.84
N THR A 168 9.39 -1.77 7.99
CA THR A 168 9.18 -3.01 8.72
C THR A 168 8.43 -3.99 7.81
N PRO A 169 9.08 -5.09 7.41
CA PRO A 169 8.42 -6.10 6.60
C PRO A 169 7.24 -6.68 7.37
N ALA A 170 6.15 -7.01 6.68
CA ALA A 170 4.93 -7.60 7.24
C ALA A 170 5.10 -8.85 8.13
N PHE A 171 6.31 -9.42 8.18
CA PHE A 171 6.69 -10.43 9.15
C PHE A 171 8.06 -10.07 9.74
N PRO A 172 8.24 -10.16 11.06
CA PRO A 172 9.59 -10.15 11.62
C PRO A 172 10.36 -11.29 10.95
N ARG A 173 11.57 -10.99 10.43
CA ARG A 173 12.54 -12.06 10.18
C ARG A 173 12.61 -12.84 11.49
N ARG A 174 12.25 -14.13 11.49
CA ARG A 174 12.50 -14.98 12.66
C ARG A 174 13.98 -14.80 12.98
N ALA A 175 14.27 -14.12 14.09
CA ALA A 175 15.61 -14.11 14.63
C ALA A 175 16.00 -15.58 14.78
N GLY A 176 17.09 -15.99 14.14
CA GLY A 176 17.62 -17.33 14.31
C GLY A 176 17.91 -17.49 15.79
N SER A 177 17.04 -18.20 16.50
CA SER A 177 17.28 -18.56 17.90
C SER A 177 18.42 -19.58 17.90
N GLY A 178 19.66 -19.10 17.91
CA GLY A 178 20.79 -19.87 18.40
C GLY A 178 20.52 -20.15 19.87
N ARG A 179 19.96 -21.33 20.16
CA ARG A 179 19.98 -21.87 21.52
C ARG A 179 21.35 -22.51 21.70
N SER A 180 22.25 -21.82 22.37
CA SER A 180 23.32 -22.46 23.11
C SER A 180 22.69 -23.24 24.26
N TRP A 181 22.94 -24.53 24.32
CA TRP A 181 22.60 -25.35 25.49
C TRP A 181 23.72 -25.20 26.52
N SER A 182 23.33 -25.02 27.78
CA SER A 182 24.11 -25.39 28.96
C SER A 182 23.43 -26.57 29.61
#